data_AF-A0A2U1LX96-F1
#
_entry.id   AF-A0A2U1LX96-F1
#
_cell.length_a   1.000
_cell.length_b   1.000
_cell.length_c   1.000
_cell.angle_alpha   90.00
_cell.angle_beta   90.00
_cell.angle_gamma   90.00
#
_symmetry.space_group_name_H-M   'P 1'
#
loop_
_entity.id
_entity.type
_entity.pdbx_description
1 polymer ?
#
loop_
_entity_poly.entity_id
_entity_poly.type
_entity_poly.pdbx_seq_one_letter_code
_entity_poly.pdbx_strand_id
1 'polypeptide(L)'
;MVYQRNVIERCFGLIKARWAILRDNCYHPIESIPRIIIACCLMHNFIRTEVSQDPLDNEVPMDHTKDGNEHDNVINTVETSQGWSDRRDNLANDMFNEWNIIHGN
;
A
#
# COMPACT_ATOMS: atom_id res chain seq x y z
N MET A 1 -22.62 -18.21 -0.24
CA MET A 1 -22.13 -17.36 -1.35
C MET A 1 -22.08 -15.86 -1.01
N VAL A 2 -23.06 -15.29 -0.30
CA VAL A 2 -23.09 -13.83 0.02
C VAL A 2 -21.93 -13.39 0.93
N TYR A 3 -21.53 -14.20 1.92
CA TYR A 3 -20.44 -13.85 2.84
C TYR A 3 -19.06 -13.75 2.19
N GLN A 4 -18.77 -14.58 1.18
CA GLN A 4 -17.47 -14.55 0.49
C GLN A 4 -17.32 -13.33 -0.41
N ARG A 5 -18.40 -12.86 -1.03
CA ARG A 5 -18.39 -11.63 -1.82
C ARG A 5 -18.10 -10.41 -0.95
N ASN A 6 -18.73 -10.32 0.22
CA ASN A 6 -18.47 -9.24 1.17
C ASN A 6 -17.01 -9.23 1.67
N VAL A 7 -16.39 -10.39 1.88
CA VAL A 7 -14.98 -10.45 2.30
C VAL A 7 -14.06 -9.98 1.18
N ILE A 8 -14.28 -10.46 -0.04
CA ILE A 8 -13.47 -10.10 -1.21
C ILE A 8 -13.62 -8.60 -1.51
N GLU A 9 -14.84 -8.07 -1.50
CA GLU A 9 -15.12 -6.64 -1.71
C GLU A 9 -14.47 -5.77 -0.63
N ARG A 10 -14.52 -6.20 0.65
CA ARG A 10 -13.82 -5.52 1.75
C ARG A 10 -12.30 -5.55 1.58
N CYS A 11 -11.73 -6.68 1.16
CA CYS A 11 -10.31 -6.79 0.88
C CYS A 11 -9.89 -5.80 -0.23
N PHE A 12 -10.65 -5.72 -1.32
CA PHE A 12 -10.36 -4.75 -2.38
C PHE A 12 -10.54 -3.31 -1.93
N GLY A 13 -11.53 -3.02 -1.07
CA GLY A 13 -11.70 -1.70 -0.46
C GLY A 13 -10.48 -1.26 0.35
N LEU A 14 -9.96 -2.14 1.21
CA LEU A 14 -8.76 -1.85 2.02
C LEU A 14 -7.51 -1.64 1.16
N ILE A 15 -7.33 -2.48 0.14
CA ILE A 15 -6.19 -2.37 -0.78
C ILE A 15 -6.28 -1.06 -1.59
N LYS A 16 -7.47 -0.65 -2.05
CA LYS A 16 -7.68 0.64 -2.75
C LYS A 16 -7.51 1.87 -1.84
N ALA A 17 -7.89 1.77 -0.56
CA ALA A 17 -7.68 2.85 0.41
C ALA A 17 -6.18 3.15 0.59
N ARG A 18 -5.36 2.10 0.68
CA ARG A 18 -3.91 2.21 0.84
C ARG A 18 -3.18 2.57 -0.46
N TRP A 19 -3.56 1.95 -1.58
CA TRP A 19 -2.84 2.06 -2.84
C TRP A 19 -3.60 2.93 -3.84
N ALA A 20 -3.21 4.20 -3.92
CA ALA A 20 -3.84 5.20 -4.78
C ALA A 20 -3.86 4.81 -6.27
N ILE A 21 -2.85 4.05 -6.73
CA ILE A 21 -2.75 3.50 -8.08
C ILE A 21 -3.94 2.59 -8.48
N LEU A 22 -4.70 2.09 -7.50
CA LEU A 22 -5.87 1.25 -7.72
C LEU A 22 -7.21 2.00 -7.61
N ARG A 23 -7.18 3.29 -7.22
CA ARG A 23 -8.38 4.12 -7.08
C ARG A 23 -8.84 4.70 -8.40
N ASP A 24 -7.89 5.06 -9.25
CA ASP A 24 -8.17 5.78 -10.48
C ASP A 24 -8.06 4.88 -11.72
N ASN A 25 -8.60 5.35 -12.85
CA ASN A 25 -8.50 4.62 -14.11
C ASN A 25 -7.06 4.67 -14.60
N CYS A 26 -6.31 3.64 -14.24
CA CYS A 26 -4.90 3.52 -14.59
C CYS A 26 -4.72 3.56 -16.11
N TYR A 27 -3.96 4.54 -16.61
CA TYR A 27 -3.45 4.58 -17.99
C TYR A 27 -2.42 3.48 -18.29
N HIS A 28 -2.40 2.42 -17.48
CA HIS A 28 -1.53 1.28 -17.66
C HIS A 28 -2.18 0.30 -18.65
N PRO A 29 -1.38 -0.36 -19.51
CA PRO A 29 -1.89 -1.42 -20.36
C PRO A 29 -2.64 -2.47 -19.53
N ILE A 30 -3.76 -2.98 -20.06
CA ILE A 30 -4.59 -4.01 -19.40
C ILE A 30 -3.74 -5.21 -18.95
N GLU A 31 -2.71 -5.54 -19.71
CA GLU A 31 -1.75 -6.61 -19.42
C GLU A 31 -0.91 -6.39 -18.15
N SER A 32 -0.72 -5.14 -17.73
CA SER A 32 0.06 -4.77 -16.55
C SER A 32 -0.77 -4.74 -15.27
N ILE A 33 -2.09 -4.58 -15.37
CA ILE A 33 -2.99 -4.48 -14.21
C ILE A 33 -2.91 -5.69 -13.28
N PRO A 34 -2.90 -6.95 -13.77
CA PRO A 34 -2.76 -8.10 -12.87
C PRO A 34 -1.46 -8.08 -12.07
N ARG A 35 -0.36 -7.62 -12.68
CA ARG A 35 0.95 -7.51 -12.01
C ARG A 35 0.93 -6.43 -10.94
N ILE A 36 0.28 -5.29 -11.21
CA ILE A 36 0.11 -4.20 -10.25
C ILE A 36 -0.72 -4.67 -9.05
N ILE A 37 -1.84 -5.37 -9.29
CA ILE A 37 -2.68 -5.93 -8.22
C ILE A 37 -1.88 -6.90 -7.36
N ILE A 38 -1.16 -7.85 -7.98
CA ILE A 38 -0.34 -8.83 -7.25
C ILE A 38 0.74 -8.14 -6.42
N ALA A 39 1.44 -7.16 -6.99
CA ALA A 39 2.45 -6.39 -6.26
C ALA A 39 1.84 -5.66 -5.06
N CYS A 40 0.67 -5.04 -5.21
CA CYS A 40 -0.04 -4.38 -4.12
C CYS A 40 -0.44 -5.36 -3.01
N CYS A 41 -0.91 -6.56 -3.36
CA CYS A 41 -1.23 -7.61 -2.40
C CYS A 41 0.01 -8.11 -1.65
N LEU A 42 1.12 -8.34 -2.36
CA LEU A 42 2.38 -8.79 -1.76
C LEU A 42 2.94 -7.74 -0.79
N MET A 43 2.99 -6.47 -1.21
CA MET A 43 3.45 -5.37 -0.35
C MET A 43 2.53 -5.19 0.87
N HIS A 44 1.21 -5.31 0.69
CA HIS A 44 0.26 -5.23 1.80
C HIS A 44 0.49 -6.35 2.81
N ASN A 45 0.67 -7.59 2.35
CA ASN A 45 0.93 -8.74 3.21
C ASN A 45 2.27 -8.60 3.94
N PHE A 46 3.31 -8.15 3.25
CA PHE A 46 4.62 -7.92 3.85
C PHE A 46 4.55 -6.87 4.96
N ILE A 47 3.92 -5.72 4.70
CA ILE A 47 3.75 -4.67 5.72
C ILE A 47 2.96 -5.20 6.92
N ARG A 48 1.89 -5.97 6.69
CA ARG A 48 1.09 -6.59 7.76
C ARG A 48 1.87 -7.59 8.61
N THR A 49 2.93 -8.19 8.08
CA THR A 49 3.79 -9.14 8.81
C THR A 49 4.90 -8.41 9.56
N GLU A 50 5.54 -7.43 8.94
CA GLU A 50 6.73 -6.76 9.48
C GLU A 50 6.40 -5.54 10.36
N VAL A 51 5.27 -4.88 10.13
CA VAL A 51 4.88 -3.66 10.85
C VAL A 51 3.80 -4.00 11.87
N SER A 52 4.20 -4.09 13.13
CA SER A 52 3.31 -4.40 14.26
C SER A 52 2.25 -3.33 14.54
N GLN A 53 2.51 -2.09 14.14
CA GLN A 53 1.58 -0.97 14.29
C GLN A 53 1.64 -0.11 13.04
N ASP A 54 0.76 -0.40 12.08
CA ASP A 54 0.71 0.33 10.83
C ASP A 54 0.07 1.71 11.05
N PRO A 55 0.76 2.82 10.76
CA PRO A 55 0.17 4.16 10.88
C PRO A 55 -1.14 4.31 10.09
N LEU A 56 -1.29 3.58 8.99
CA LEU A 56 -2.51 3.59 8.17
C LEU A 56 -3.68 2.85 8.84
N ASP A 57 -3.47 1.97 9.81
CA ASP A 57 -4.57 1.30 10.52
C ASP A 57 -5.45 2.30 11.29
N ASN A 58 -4.88 3.46 11.68
CA ASN A 58 -5.60 4.54 12.34
C ASN A 58 -6.22 5.56 11.37
N GLU A 59 -5.75 5.62 10.13
CA GLU A 59 -6.16 6.61 9.13
C GLU A 59 -7.25 6.09 8.18
N VAL A 60 -7.35 4.77 7.96
CA VAL A 60 -8.43 4.19 7.16
C VAL A 60 -9.71 4.18 7.99
N PRO A 61 -10.70 5.06 7.71
CA PRO A 61 -11.94 5.05 8.46
C PRO A 61 -12.64 3.71 8.20
N MET A 62 -12.89 2.95 9.26
CA MET A 62 -13.62 1.67 9.24
C MET A 62 -15.09 1.78 8.76
N ASP A 63 -15.49 2.92 8.21
CA ASP A 63 -16.82 3.17 7.65
C ASP A 63 -16.71 3.79 6.25
N HIS A 64 -16.75 2.93 5.24
CA HIS A 64 -16.91 3.31 3.84
C HIS A 64 -18.31 2.93 3.36
N THR A 65 -19.33 3.54 3.96
CA THR A 65 -20.68 3.63 3.36
C THR A 65 -20.88 4.92 2.55
N LYS A 66 -19.86 5.78 2.42
CA LYS A 66 -19.99 7.00 1.62
C LYS A 66 -19.61 6.78 0.16
N ASP A 67 -20.67 6.78 -0.64
CA ASP A 67 -20.69 6.92 -2.09
C ASP A 67 -19.67 7.99 -2.55
N GLY A 68 -18.74 7.57 -3.40
CA GLY A 68 -17.60 8.39 -3.80
C GLY A 68 -18.04 9.46 -4.79
N ASN A 69 -17.90 10.74 -4.42
CA ASN A 69 -17.91 11.82 -5.41
C ASN A 69 -16.65 11.67 -6.28
N GLU A 70 -16.85 11.20 -7.51
CA GLU A 70 -15.81 10.80 -8.46
C GLU A 70 -14.97 11.97 -9.01
N HIS A 71 -15.28 13.21 -8.63
CA HIS A 71 -14.75 14.38 -9.35
C HIS A 71 -13.45 14.99 -8.80
N ASP A 72 -12.97 14.59 -7.61
CA ASP A 72 -11.83 15.23 -6.94
C ASP A 72 -10.55 14.37 -6.88
N ASN A 73 -10.54 13.21 -7.55
CA ASN A 73 -9.48 12.21 -7.39
C ASN A 73 -8.32 12.31 -8.41
N VAL A 74 -8.06 13.48 -9.00
CA VAL A 74 -6.85 13.64 -9.81
C VAL A 74 -5.64 13.68 -8.87
N ILE A 75 -4.94 12.56 -8.74
CA ILE A 75 -3.69 12.46 -7.98
C ILE A 75 -2.61 13.23 -8.74
N ASN A 76 -2.43 14.51 -8.41
CA ASN A 76 -1.42 15.35 -9.05
C ASN A 76 0.01 15.06 -8.55
N THR A 77 0.14 14.48 -7.34
CA THR A 77 1.43 14.06 -6.76
C THR A 77 1.24 12.84 -5.84
N VAL A 78 2.14 11.86 -5.93
CA VAL A 78 2.26 10.76 -4.95
C VAL A 78 3.41 11.12 -4.02
N GLU A 79 3.13 11.84 -2.95
CA GLU A 79 4.12 12.12 -1.92
C GLU A 79 4.12 10.98 -0.89
N THR A 80 5.30 10.45 -0.58
CA THR A 80 5.43 9.47 0.51
C THR A 80 5.43 10.23 1.82
N SER A 81 4.55 9.86 2.77
CA SER A 81 4.54 10.45 4.11
C SER A 81 5.95 10.43 4.71
N GLN A 82 6.35 11.54 5.35
CA GLN A 82 7.71 11.74 5.87
C GLN A 82 8.15 10.57 6.76
N GLY A 83 7.24 10.03 7.59
CA GLY A 83 7.55 8.89 8.45
C GLY A 83 7.87 7.60 7.69
N TRP A 84 7.32 7.41 6.48
CA TRP A 84 7.68 6.28 5.61
C TRP A 84 9.02 6.51 4.91
N SER A 85 9.35 7.74 4.53
CA SER A 85 10.67 8.08 4.01
C SER A 85 11.75 7.79 5.06
N ASP A 86 11.56 8.28 6.29
CA ASP A 86 12.51 8.08 7.39
C ASP A 86 12.68 6.60 7.73
N ARG A 87 11.58 5.83 7.73
CA ARG A 87 11.62 4.37 7.92
C ARG A 87 12.44 3.65 6.85
N ARG A 88 12.27 4.01 5.57
CA ARG A 88 13.04 3.42 4.47
C ARG A 88 14.52 3.73 4.58
N ASP A 89 14.86 4.98 4.90
CA ASP A 89 16.25 5.42 4.99
C ASP A 89 16.96 4.73 6.16
N ASN A 90 16.30 4.59 7.31
CA ASN A 90 16.84 3.86 8.45
C ASN A 90 17.10 2.37 8.12
N LEU A 91 16.13 1.70 7.48
CA LEU A 91 16.30 0.30 7.06
C LEU A 91 17.47 0.14 6.07
N ALA A 92 17.60 1.04 5.10
CA ALA A 92 18.69 1.02 4.13
C ALA A 92 20.05 1.20 4.80
N ASN A 93 20.14 2.10 5.78
CA ASN A 93 21.35 2.30 6.57
C ASN A 93 21.71 1.07 7.40
N ASP A 94 20.72 0.44 8.06
CA ASP A 94 20.94 -0.77 8.86
C ASP A 94 21.47 -1.92 7.99
N MET A 95 20.83 -2.18 6.85
CA MET A 95 21.28 -3.21 5.90
C MET A 95 22.70 -2.93 5.37
N PHE A 96 23.03 -1.68 5.09
CA PHE A 96 24.37 -1.29 4.64
C PHE A 96 25.43 -1.47 5.72
N ASN A 97 25.10 -1.13 6.97
CA ASN A 97 25.98 -1.29 8.11
C ASN A 97 26.24 -2.78 8.39
N GLU A 98 25.22 -3.63 8.35
CA GLU A 98 25.39 -5.08 8.45
C GLU A 98 26.29 -5.63 7.35
N TRP A 99 26.09 -5.19 6.10
CA TRP A 99 26.93 -5.60 4.98
C TRP A 99 28.40 -5.21 5.20
N ASN A 100 28.66 -3.99 5.67
CA ASN A 100 30.01 -3.51 6.00
C ASN A 100 30.65 -4.31 7.14
N ILE A 101 29.89 -4.71 8.14
CA ILE A 101 30.40 -5.55 9.24
C ILE A 101 30.84 -6.93 8.71
N ILE A 102 30.09 -7.50 7.77
CA ILE A 102 30.37 -8.83 7.20
C ILE A 102 31.56 -8.79 6.22
N HIS A 103 31.75 -7.70 5.47
CA HIS A 103 32.72 -7.62 4.37
C HIS A 103 33.88 -6.65 4.61
N GLY A 104 33.85 -5.87 5.69
CA GLY A 104 34.84 -4.85 6.03
C GLY A 104 35.95 -5.31 6.97
N ASN A 105 36.16 -6.63 7.11
CA ASN A 105 37.26 -7.25 7.88
C ASN A 105 38.12 -8.14 6.97
#